data_AF-A0A7C9E0M9-F1
#
_entry.id   AF-A0A7C9E0M9-F1
#
_cell.length_a   1.000
_cell.length_b   1.000
_cell.length_c   1.000
_cell.angle_alpha   90.00
_cell.angle_beta   90.00
_cell.angle_gamma   90.00
#
_symmetry.space_group_name_H-M   'P 1'
#
loop_
_entity.id
_entity.type
_entity.pdbx_description
1 polymer ?
#
loop_
_entity_poly.entity_id
_entity_poly.type
_entity_poly.pdbx_seq_one_letter_code
_entity_poly.pdbx_strand_id
1 'polypeptide(L)'
;VQAEAEGKKPEIKKPVVVKYGLNHITYLIEQGKAQLVVIAHDVDPIELVVWLPALCRKMEVPYCIVKGKARLGTIVHMKTAAALCLTSVKNEDKMEFSRIVEAVKANFNDKYDEHRKKWGGGIMGSKSQ
;
A
#
# COMPACT_ATOMS: atom_id res chain seq x y z
N VAL A 1 18.75 27.74 -10.68
CA VAL A 1 18.50 29.16 -11.03
C VAL A 1 18.97 29.50 -12.45
N GLN A 2 18.91 28.57 -13.43
CA GLN A 2 19.28 28.84 -14.83
C GLN A 2 18.30 28.24 -15.85
N ALA A 3 17.12 27.79 -15.41
CA ALA A 3 16.09 27.24 -16.30
C ALA A 3 14.88 28.18 -16.51
N GLU A 4 14.89 29.36 -15.89
CA GLU A 4 13.79 30.32 -15.95
C GLU A 4 14.01 31.45 -16.99
N ALA A 5 15.14 31.44 -17.72
CA ALA A 5 15.52 32.50 -18.66
C ALA A 5 15.04 32.28 -20.11
N GLU A 6 14.53 31.09 -20.45
CA GLU A 6 14.00 30.79 -21.79
C GLU A 6 12.56 30.28 -21.62
N GLY A 7 11.58 31.00 -22.14
CA GLY A 7 10.13 30.77 -21.99
C GLY A 7 9.57 29.46 -22.55
N LYS A 8 10.37 28.39 -22.66
CA LYS A 8 9.89 27.01 -22.80
C LYS A 8 9.57 26.48 -21.40
N LYS A 9 8.29 26.25 -21.12
CA LYS A 9 7.86 25.50 -19.92
C LYS A 9 8.70 24.21 -19.88
N PRO A 10 9.56 24.00 -18.87
CA PRO A 10 10.29 22.75 -18.77
C PRO A 10 9.23 21.66 -18.62
N GLU A 11 9.24 20.68 -19.52
CA GLU A 11 8.43 19.48 -19.41
C GLU A 11 9.00 18.66 -18.25
N ILE A 12 8.67 19.07 -17.02
CA ILE A 12 9.11 18.37 -15.82
C ILE A 12 8.35 17.06 -15.81
N LYS A 13 9.01 15.99 -16.31
CA LYS A 13 8.53 14.61 -16.17
C LYS A 13 8.17 14.40 -14.70
N LYS A 14 6.88 14.18 -14.42
CA LYS A 14 6.39 14.04 -13.05
C LYS A 14 7.20 12.94 -12.36
N PRO A 15 7.84 13.25 -11.21
CA PRO A 15 8.65 12.27 -10.54
C PRO A 15 7.77 11.10 -10.06
N VAL A 16 8.21 9.89 -10.34
CA VAL A 16 7.59 8.68 -9.80
C VAL A 16 8.00 8.58 -8.34
N VAL A 17 7.04 8.80 -7.46
CA VAL A 17 7.26 8.78 -6.01
C VAL A 17 6.25 7.86 -5.34
N VAL A 18 6.69 7.22 -4.26
CA VAL A 18 5.79 6.47 -3.39
C VAL A 18 4.85 7.45 -2.70
N LYS A 19 3.55 7.17 -2.75
CA LYS A 19 2.53 7.97 -2.07
C LYS A 19 2.35 7.43 -0.66
N TYR A 20 2.24 8.34 0.29
CA TYR A 20 2.06 8.03 1.70
C TYR A 20 1.03 8.97 2.33
N GLY A 21 0.60 8.62 3.53
CA GLY A 21 -0.44 9.34 4.27
C GLY A 21 -1.81 8.73 4.04
N LEU A 22 -2.53 8.48 5.14
CA LEU A 22 -3.75 7.67 5.13
C LEU A 22 -4.85 8.31 4.26
N ASN A 23 -5.14 9.60 4.47
CA ASN A 23 -6.14 10.35 3.69
C ASN A 23 -5.79 10.48 2.20
N HIS A 24 -4.50 10.54 1.88
CA HIS A 24 -4.06 10.65 0.50
C HIS A 24 -4.15 9.31 -0.23
N ILE A 25 -3.78 8.22 0.45
CA ILE A 25 -3.91 6.86 -0.09
C ILE A 25 -5.37 6.54 -0.37
N THR A 26 -6.27 6.89 0.54
CA THR A 26 -7.70 6.58 0.41
C THR A 26 -8.31 7.32 -0.78
N TYR A 27 -7.98 8.60 -0.94
CA TYR A 27 -8.35 9.37 -2.13
C TYR A 27 -7.85 8.73 -3.43
N LEU A 28 -6.61 8.24 -3.46
CA LEU A 28 -6.04 7.59 -4.65
C LEU A 28 -6.69 6.24 -4.98
N ILE A 29 -7.10 5.49 -3.96
CA ILE A 29 -7.85 4.23 -4.11
C ILE A 29 -9.24 4.51 -4.68
N GLU A 30 -9.96 5.48 -4.12
CA GLU A 30 -11.29 5.88 -4.59
C GLU A 30 -11.27 6.41 -6.03
N GLN A 31 -10.18 7.07 -6.43
CA GLN A 31 -9.97 7.51 -7.82
C GLN A 31 -9.54 6.39 -8.78
N GLY A 32 -9.30 5.16 -8.30
CA GLY A 32 -8.79 4.06 -9.12
C GLY A 32 -7.38 4.29 -9.67
N LYS A 33 -6.60 5.21 -9.07
CA LYS A 33 -5.22 5.53 -9.50
C LYS A 33 -4.17 4.71 -8.76
N ALA A 34 -4.56 4.00 -7.70
CA ALA A 34 -3.69 3.13 -6.94
C ALA A 34 -3.45 1.81 -7.70
N GLN A 35 -2.19 1.44 -7.89
CA GLN A 35 -1.78 0.18 -8.52
C GLN A 35 -1.50 -0.91 -7.48
N LEU A 36 -0.95 -0.53 -6.32
CA LEU A 36 -0.69 -1.43 -5.20
C LEU A 36 -0.72 -0.64 -3.90
N VAL A 37 -1.38 -1.21 -2.88
CA VAL A 37 -1.45 -0.64 -1.53
C VAL A 37 -0.75 -1.57 -0.54
N VAL A 38 0.13 -1.01 0.28
CA VAL A 38 0.88 -1.73 1.31
C VAL A 38 0.43 -1.24 2.68
N ILE A 39 -0.01 -2.14 3.55
CA ILE A 39 -0.55 -1.84 4.87
C ILE A 39 0.37 -2.43 5.93
N ALA A 40 0.71 -1.67 6.97
CA ALA A 40 1.49 -2.20 8.08
C ALA A 40 0.61 -3.02 9.05
N HIS A 41 1.15 -4.10 9.60
CA HIS A 41 0.42 -4.95 10.57
C HIS A 41 0.38 -4.42 12.01
N ASP A 42 1.29 -3.51 12.37
CA ASP A 42 1.60 -3.05 13.73
C ASP A 42 1.16 -1.58 13.92
N VAL A 43 0.14 -1.16 13.18
CA VAL A 43 -0.48 0.16 13.35
C VAL A 43 -1.27 0.14 14.64
N ASP A 44 -1.05 1.18 15.43
CA ASP A 44 -1.72 1.41 16.71
C ASP A 44 -2.11 2.90 16.70
N PRO A 45 -3.40 3.26 16.74
CA PRO A 45 -4.58 2.39 16.84
C PRO A 45 -4.94 1.64 15.52
N ILE A 46 -5.46 0.40 15.63
CA ILE A 46 -5.72 -0.50 14.48
C ILE A 46 -6.92 -0.05 13.62
N GLU A 47 -7.82 0.71 14.21
CA GLU A 47 -9.02 1.29 13.59
C GLU A 47 -8.66 2.16 12.38
N LEU A 48 -7.46 2.71 12.35
CA LEU A 48 -6.96 3.50 11.23
C LEU A 48 -6.82 2.69 9.94
N VAL A 49 -6.56 1.38 10.03
CA VAL A 49 -6.25 0.54 8.85
C VAL A 49 -7.19 -0.65 8.69
N VAL A 50 -8.02 -0.98 9.68
CA VAL A 50 -8.91 -2.16 9.64
C VAL A 50 -9.87 -2.19 8.45
N TRP A 51 -10.29 -1.02 7.97
CA TRP A 51 -11.23 -0.86 6.86
C TRP A 51 -10.54 -0.80 5.49
N LEU A 52 -9.22 -0.57 5.43
CA LEU A 52 -8.49 -0.42 4.17
C LEU A 52 -8.56 -1.66 3.27
N PRO A 53 -8.40 -2.91 3.77
CA PRO A 53 -8.56 -4.10 2.95
C PRO A 53 -9.94 -4.21 2.29
N ALA A 54 -11.01 -3.81 3.01
CA ALA A 54 -12.36 -3.82 2.47
C ALA A 54 -12.53 -2.77 1.36
N LEU A 55 -11.96 -1.57 1.54
CA LEU A 55 -11.96 -0.53 0.51
C LEU A 55 -11.19 -0.98 -0.74
N CYS A 56 -9.97 -1.52 -0.56
CA CYS A 56 -9.13 -1.98 -1.67
C CYS A 56 -9.84 -3.08 -2.46
N ARG A 57 -10.52 -4.01 -1.79
CA ARG A 57 -11.34 -5.03 -2.48
C ARG A 57 -12.48 -4.43 -3.29
N LYS A 58 -13.23 -3.48 -2.73
CA LYS A 58 -14.37 -2.86 -3.42
C LYS A 58 -13.94 -2.11 -4.70
N MET A 59 -12.76 -1.51 -4.67
CA MET A 59 -12.16 -0.79 -5.80
C MET A 59 -11.25 -1.67 -6.67
N GLU A 60 -11.20 -2.98 -6.42
CA GLU A 60 -10.36 -3.96 -7.13
C GLU A 60 -8.85 -3.64 -7.13
N VAL A 61 -8.38 -2.92 -6.11
CA VAL A 61 -6.97 -2.56 -5.92
C VAL A 61 -6.25 -3.69 -5.18
N PRO A 62 -5.09 -4.17 -5.69
CA PRO A 62 -4.24 -5.13 -4.99
C PRO A 62 -3.73 -4.54 -3.66
N TYR A 63 -3.84 -5.31 -2.58
CA TYR A 63 -3.31 -4.89 -1.28
C TYR A 63 -2.48 -6.00 -0.63
N CYS A 64 -1.48 -5.60 0.15
CA CYS A 64 -0.72 -6.53 0.98
C CYS A 64 -0.54 -5.99 2.39
N ILE A 65 -0.49 -6.91 3.36
CA ILE A 65 -0.20 -6.60 4.76
C ILE A 65 1.24 -7.03 5.05
N VAL A 66 2.07 -6.06 5.46
CA VAL A 66 3.51 -6.24 5.64
C VAL A 66 3.91 -5.99 7.10
N LYS A 67 4.94 -6.71 7.55
CA LYS A 67 5.50 -6.54 8.88
C LYS A 67 6.30 -5.24 9.01
N GLY A 68 5.92 -4.42 9.98
CA GLY A 68 6.69 -3.28 10.51
C GLY A 68 6.39 -1.94 9.85
N LYS A 69 5.65 -1.07 10.54
CA LYS A 69 5.38 0.33 10.13
C LYS A 69 6.64 1.18 10.10
N ALA A 70 7.64 0.84 10.92
CA ALA A 70 8.95 1.49 10.91
C ALA A 70 9.68 1.25 9.58
N ARG A 71 9.63 0.01 9.05
CA ARG A 71 10.26 -0.35 7.78
C ARG A 71 9.57 0.29 6.57
N LEU A 72 8.25 0.52 6.66
CA LEU A 72 7.55 1.33 5.66
C LEU A 72 7.94 2.82 5.79
N GLY A 73 8.13 3.31 7.02
CA GLY A 73 8.60 4.66 7.29
C GLY A 73 9.95 4.97 6.64
N THR A 74 10.92 4.04 6.73
CA THR A 74 12.26 4.24 6.15
C THR A 74 12.24 4.46 4.64
N ILE A 75 11.28 3.89 3.91
CA ILE A 75 11.13 4.06 2.45
C ILE A 75 10.73 5.50 2.10
N VAL A 76 9.92 6.13 2.94
CA VAL A 76 9.42 7.49 2.74
C VAL A 76 10.14 8.53 3.60
N HIS A 77 11.29 8.16 4.16
CA HIS A 77 12.09 9.02 5.05
C HIS A 77 11.33 9.54 6.28
N MET A 78 10.41 8.74 6.81
CA MET A 78 9.71 9.00 8.07
C MET A 78 10.06 7.96 9.13
N LYS A 79 9.78 8.28 10.41
CA LYS A 79 9.96 7.30 11.49
C LYS A 79 9.00 6.12 11.36
N THR A 80 7.78 6.37 10.92
CA THR A 80 6.71 5.37 10.76
C THR A 80 5.81 5.74 9.58
N ALA A 81 5.27 4.72 8.90
CA ALA A 81 4.20 4.88 7.91
C ALA A 81 3.18 3.76 8.08
N ALA A 82 1.90 4.12 8.22
CA ALA A 82 0.81 3.16 8.42
C ALA A 82 0.45 2.41 7.13
N ALA A 83 0.48 3.11 6.00
CA ALA A 83 0.26 2.54 4.68
C ALA A 83 1.07 3.30 3.63
N LEU A 84 1.36 2.64 2.52
CA LEU A 84 2.00 3.19 1.32
C LEU A 84 1.17 2.82 0.08
N CYS A 85 1.26 3.64 -0.95
CA CYS A 85 0.59 3.40 -2.23
C CYS A 85 1.54 3.69 -3.40
N LEU A 86 1.52 2.81 -4.40
CA LEU A 86 2.17 3.03 -5.69
C LEU A 86 1.09 3.41 -6.70
N THR A 87 1.27 4.54 -7.38
CA THR A 87 0.34 5.03 -8.42
C THR A 87 0.88 4.83 -9.83
N SER A 88 2.20 4.85 -9.98
CA SER A 88 2.88 4.70 -11.25
C SER A 88 4.23 4.04 -11.00
N VAL A 89 4.67 3.25 -11.98
CA VAL A 89 5.95 2.55 -11.99
C VAL A 89 6.63 2.90 -13.32
N LYS A 90 7.97 3.00 -13.30
CA LYS A 90 8.74 3.20 -14.53
C LYS A 90 8.56 2.00 -15.46
N ASN A 91 8.75 2.22 -16.75
CA ASN A 91 8.54 1.15 -17.72
C ASN A 91 9.54 -0.02 -17.54
N GLU A 92 10.75 0.29 -17.08
CA GLU A 92 11.82 -0.68 -16.79
C GLU A 92 11.40 -1.71 -15.72
N ASP A 93 10.77 -1.24 -14.63
CA ASP A 93 10.40 -2.09 -13.48
C ASP A 93 9.02 -2.75 -13.62
N LYS A 94 8.30 -2.46 -14.71
CA LYS A 94 6.89 -2.85 -14.88
C LYS A 94 6.68 -4.37 -14.89
N MET A 95 7.62 -5.13 -15.45
CA MET A 95 7.54 -6.59 -15.50
C MET A 95 7.70 -7.21 -14.11
N GLU A 96 8.70 -6.77 -13.34
CA GLU A 96 8.91 -7.24 -11.97
C GLU A 96 7.75 -6.85 -11.06
N PHE A 97 7.28 -5.62 -11.19
CA PHE A 97 6.11 -5.15 -10.45
C PHE A 97 4.86 -5.99 -10.71
N SER A 98 4.63 -6.36 -11.98
CA SER A 98 3.47 -7.18 -12.35
C SER A 98 3.50 -8.56 -11.68
N ARG A 99 4.69 -9.20 -11.60
CA ARG A 99 4.88 -10.47 -10.89
C ARG A 99 4.57 -10.33 -9.39
N ILE A 100 5.01 -9.23 -8.78
CA ILE A 100 4.73 -8.94 -7.36
C ILE A 100 3.23 -8.75 -7.14
N VAL A 101 2.56 -7.98 -8.00
CA VAL A 101 1.11 -7.74 -7.91
C VAL A 101 0.33 -9.05 -8.03
N GLU A 102 0.70 -9.93 -8.95
CA GLU A 102 0.07 -11.25 -9.10
C GLU A 102 0.23 -12.11 -7.84
N ALA A 103 1.44 -12.19 -7.29
CA ALA A 103 1.70 -12.91 -6.05
C ALA A 103 0.93 -12.32 -4.86
N VAL A 104 0.77 -10.99 -4.80
CA VAL A 104 0.00 -10.30 -3.75
C VAL A 104 -1.50 -10.61 -3.90
N LYS A 105 -2.05 -10.52 -5.10
CA LYS A 105 -3.47 -10.81 -5.36
C LYS A 105 -3.86 -12.21 -4.90
N ALA A 106 -3.07 -13.21 -5.29
CA ALA A 106 -3.29 -14.61 -4.92
C ALA A 106 -3.26 -14.87 -3.40
N ASN A 107 -2.51 -14.05 -2.65
CA ASN A 107 -2.37 -14.22 -1.21
C ASN A 107 -3.39 -13.43 -0.38
N PHE A 108 -3.84 -12.27 -0.85
CA PHE A 108 -4.66 -11.34 -0.05
C PHE A 108 -6.03 -11.05 -0.65
N ASN A 109 -6.09 -10.70 -1.93
CA ASN A 109 -7.35 -10.30 -2.57
C ASN A 109 -8.25 -11.53 -2.78
N ASP A 110 -7.70 -12.61 -3.34
CA ASP A 110 -8.47 -13.81 -3.71
C ASP A 110 -8.93 -14.59 -2.46
N LYS A 111 -8.14 -14.54 -1.38
CA LYS A 111 -8.44 -15.20 -0.10
C LYS A 111 -9.24 -14.34 0.87
N TYR A 112 -9.64 -13.12 0.48
CA TYR A 112 -10.31 -12.19 1.37
C TYR A 112 -11.58 -12.78 2.00
N ASP A 113 -12.42 -13.45 1.21
CA ASP A 113 -13.68 -14.03 1.72
C ASP A 113 -13.46 -15.19 2.67
N GLU A 114 -12.42 -15.98 2.44
CA GLU A 114 -12.00 -17.06 3.34
C GLU A 114 -11.52 -16.47 4.68
N HIS A 115 -10.60 -15.50 4.62
CA HIS A 115 -10.07 -14.83 5.81
C HIS A 115 -11.13 -14.10 6.62
N ARG A 116 -12.14 -13.50 5.96
CA ARG A 116 -13.25 -12.83 6.64
C ARG A 116 -14.14 -13.79 7.42
N LYS A 117 -14.34 -15.01 6.91
CA LYS A 117 -15.20 -16.02 7.55
C LYS A 117 -14.48 -16.77 8.68
N LYS A 118 -13.16 -16.81 8.64
CA LYS A 118 -12.33 -17.50 9.64
C LYS A 118 -11.98 -16.56 10.79
N TRP A 119 -12.47 -16.90 11.98
CA TRP A 119 -12.09 -16.20 13.21
C TRP A 119 -10.71 -16.67 13.66
N GLY A 120 -9.82 -15.72 13.95
CA GLY A 120 -8.50 -15.98 14.54
C GLY A 120 -8.54 -15.98 16.07
N GLY A 121 -7.39 -16.26 16.69
CA GLY A 121 -7.25 -16.30 18.15
C GLY A 121 -7.66 -17.64 18.75
N GLY A 122 -8.00 -17.65 20.04
CA GLY A 122 -8.45 -18.86 20.75
C GLY A 122 -7.36 -19.91 21.00
N ILE A 123 -6.08 -19.55 20.83
CA ILE A 123 -4.95 -20.43 21.11
C ILE A 123 -4.67 -20.38 22.62
N MET A 124 -4.83 -21.52 23.30
CA MET A 124 -4.51 -21.65 24.72
C MET A 124 -3.00 -21.59 24.91
N GLY A 125 -2.54 -20.96 26.01
CA GLY A 125 -1.14 -20.95 26.36
C GLY A 125 -0.65 -22.36 26.68
N SER A 126 0.66 -22.60 26.58
CA SER A 126 1.27 -23.93 26.79
C SER A 126 0.97 -24.60 28.13
N LYS A 127 0.58 -23.83 29.16
CA LYS A 127 0.18 -24.36 30.49
C LYS A 127 -1.29 -24.79 30.55
N SER A 128 -2.10 -24.41 29.57
CA SER A 128 -3.55 -24.60 29.54
C SER A 128 -4.02 -25.36 28.30
N GLN A 129 -3.09 -25.77 27.43
CA GLN A 129 -3.33 -26.58 26.23
C GLN A 129 -3.35 -28.08 26.55
#